data_AF-A0A960QPD5-F1
#
_entry.id   AF-A0A960QPD5-F1
#
_cell.length_a   1.000
_cell.length_b   1.000
_cell.length_c   1.000
_cell.angle_alpha   90.00
_cell.angle_beta   90.00
_cell.angle_gamma   90.00
#
_symmetry.space_group_name_H-M   'P 1'
#
loop_
_entity.id
_entity.type
_entity.pdbx_description
1 polymer ?
#
loop_
_entity_poly.entity_id
_entity_poly.type
_entity_poly.pdbx_seq_one_letter_code
_entity_poly.pdbx_strand_id
1 'polypeptide(L)'
;MTQRCSNGAAMLKKLSFLILTCLSMNLFGDVVHIEGATNVTTTSSQVNAIVVDGNGNMSQQVFPYNPQTQEADVGNASGGDNASIYFTLFMMGFMWWDGYWVGHNGSYWNGHTNVYVNNVNWNNHWNNYWHNTWNQKWNNYYNQHRNNPNFPYRNHKSWPHHSGQLPSHNHPHSHDHSHPQDHGQLHDHPHPQSRPQNRPHPKRN
;
A
#
# COMPACT_ATOMS: atom_id res chain seq x y z
N MET A 1 -73.17 20.08 -16.70
CA MET A 1 -72.22 18.98 -16.46
C MET A 1 -70.85 19.39 -16.98
N THR A 2 -69.95 19.87 -16.12
CA THR A 2 -68.53 20.02 -16.49
C THR A 2 -67.67 19.94 -15.24
N GLN A 3 -67.01 18.81 -15.04
CA GLN A 3 -66.02 18.58 -13.99
C GLN A 3 -64.65 18.54 -14.67
N ARG A 4 -63.76 19.49 -14.35
CA ARG A 4 -62.36 19.48 -14.80
C ARG A 4 -61.41 19.33 -13.61
N CYS A 5 -60.79 18.16 -13.58
CA CYS A 5 -59.43 17.80 -13.18
C CYS A 5 -58.65 18.73 -12.22
N SER A 6 -58.35 18.22 -11.04
CA SER A 6 -57.21 18.63 -10.20
C SER A 6 -56.40 17.38 -9.84
N ASN A 7 -55.33 17.08 -10.60
CA ASN A 7 -54.41 15.98 -10.30
C ASN A 7 -52.93 16.34 -10.63
N GLY A 8 -52.59 17.63 -10.71
CA GLY A 8 -51.24 18.07 -11.11
C GLY A 8 -50.23 18.29 -9.98
N ALA A 9 -50.67 18.40 -8.72
CA ALA A 9 -49.83 18.93 -7.64
C ALA A 9 -49.07 17.87 -6.80
N ALA A 10 -49.40 16.58 -6.94
CA ALA A 10 -48.82 15.53 -6.08
C ALA A 10 -47.51 14.92 -6.62
N MET A 11 -47.24 15.02 -7.93
CA MET A 11 -46.09 14.37 -8.56
C MET A 11 -44.78 15.14 -8.38
N LEU A 12 -44.85 16.48 -8.27
CA LEU A 12 -43.66 17.33 -8.20
C LEU A 12 -42.93 17.27 -6.84
N LYS A 13 -43.67 17.01 -5.74
CA LYS A 13 -43.08 16.92 -4.38
C LYS A 13 -42.29 15.63 -4.14
N LYS A 14 -42.64 14.53 -4.82
CA LYS A 14 -41.92 13.24 -4.67
C LYS A 14 -40.57 13.23 -5.38
N LEU A 15 -40.42 14.02 -6.45
CA LEU A 15 -39.18 14.10 -7.22
C LEU A 15 -38.08 14.89 -6.46
N SER A 16 -38.45 15.92 -5.70
CA SER A 16 -37.51 16.71 -4.90
C SER A 16 -36.90 15.94 -3.72
N PHE A 17 -37.64 14.97 -3.16
CA PHE A 17 -37.15 14.16 -2.05
C PHE A 17 -36.08 13.15 -2.50
N LEU A 18 -36.18 12.63 -3.72
CA LEU A 18 -35.25 11.63 -4.27
C LEU A 18 -33.87 12.24 -4.60
N ILE A 19 -33.84 13.48 -5.09
CA ILE A 19 -32.59 14.18 -5.44
C ILE A 19 -31.83 14.59 -4.17
N LEU A 20 -32.54 14.94 -3.09
CA LEU A 20 -31.91 15.33 -1.82
C LEU A 20 -31.27 14.13 -1.09
N THR A 21 -31.82 12.91 -1.23
CA THR A 21 -31.20 11.68 -0.70
C THR A 21 -29.98 11.21 -1.50
N CYS A 22 -29.87 11.52 -2.79
CA CYS A 22 -28.69 11.17 -3.59
C CYS A 22 -27.49 12.11 -3.34
N LEU A 23 -27.75 13.36 -2.94
CA LEU A 23 -26.69 14.32 -2.60
C LEU A 23 -26.08 14.09 -1.21
N SER A 24 -26.75 13.35 -0.32
CA SER A 24 -26.26 13.06 1.02
C SER A 24 -25.34 11.83 1.14
N MET A 25 -25.06 11.10 0.04
CA MET A 25 -24.27 9.87 0.10
C MET A 25 -22.76 10.04 -0.13
N ASN A 26 -22.25 11.24 -0.42
CA ASN A 26 -20.83 11.45 -0.74
C ASN A 26 -20.06 12.30 0.30
N LEU A 27 -20.57 12.45 1.53
CA LEU A 27 -19.88 13.23 2.58
C LEU A 27 -19.03 12.40 3.53
N PHE A 28 -18.95 11.08 3.35
CA PHE A 28 -17.94 10.27 4.00
C PHE A 28 -16.75 10.17 3.05
N GLY A 29 -15.85 11.16 3.10
CA GLY A 29 -14.55 11.03 2.48
C GLY A 29 -13.85 9.80 3.07
N ASP A 30 -13.19 9.00 2.24
CA ASP A 30 -12.36 7.90 2.73
C ASP A 30 -11.26 8.50 3.62
N VAL A 31 -11.14 8.01 4.85
CA VAL A 31 -10.13 8.48 5.81
C VAL A 31 -9.17 7.35 6.13
N VAL A 32 -7.88 7.68 6.15
CA VAL A 32 -6.84 6.81 6.71
C VAL A 32 -6.41 7.35 8.06
N HIS A 33 -6.49 6.51 9.09
CA HIS A 33 -5.93 6.80 10.40
C HIS A 33 -4.48 6.32 10.48
N ILE A 34 -3.55 7.22 10.79
CA ILE A 34 -2.11 7.00 10.75
C ILE A 34 -1.60 6.73 12.17
N GLU A 35 -2.04 5.61 12.74
CA GLU A 35 -1.66 5.23 14.10
C GLU A 35 -0.19 4.79 14.16
N GLY A 36 0.50 5.18 15.24
CA GLY A 36 1.86 4.73 15.49
C GLY A 36 2.96 5.60 14.88
N ALA A 37 2.62 6.72 14.21
CA ALA A 37 3.59 7.75 13.78
C ALA A 37 4.10 8.61 14.96
N THR A 38 4.33 8.01 16.13
CA THR A 38 4.58 8.71 17.42
C THR A 38 5.84 9.59 17.43
N ASN A 39 6.75 9.40 16.48
CA ASN A 39 7.98 10.19 16.34
C ASN A 39 7.95 11.20 15.17
N VAL A 40 6.83 11.29 14.45
CA VAL A 40 6.66 12.22 13.32
C VAL A 40 5.59 13.24 13.69
N THR A 41 5.97 14.21 14.51
CA THR A 41 5.14 15.40 14.78
C THR A 41 5.26 16.35 13.60
N THR A 42 4.16 16.51 12.87
CA THR A 42 4.02 17.54 11.83
C THR A 42 2.87 18.46 12.21
N THR A 43 3.07 19.77 12.03
CA THR A 43 2.00 20.77 12.12
C THR A 43 1.36 21.04 10.75
N SER A 44 1.85 20.37 9.70
CA SER A 44 1.31 20.51 8.35
C SER A 44 -0.13 20.01 8.30
N SER A 45 -1.00 20.79 7.67
CA SER A 45 -2.37 20.38 7.34
C SER A 45 -2.45 19.51 6.08
N GLN A 46 -1.29 19.15 5.50
CA GLN A 46 -1.18 18.37 4.28
C GLN A 46 -0.05 17.36 4.35
N VAL A 47 -0.23 16.22 3.68
CA VAL A 47 0.77 15.16 3.59
C VAL A 47 0.91 14.68 2.15
N ASN A 48 2.16 14.49 1.72
CA ASN A 48 2.46 13.94 0.41
C ASN A 48 2.32 12.41 0.44
N ALA A 49 1.76 11.88 -0.63
CA ALA A 49 1.62 10.45 -0.84
C ALA A 49 1.99 10.04 -2.26
N ILE A 50 2.45 8.81 -2.39
CA ILE A 50 2.54 8.11 -3.66
C ILE A 50 1.35 7.17 -3.71
N VAL A 51 0.53 7.31 -4.75
CA VAL A 51 -0.73 6.58 -4.90
C VAL A 51 -0.62 5.68 -6.11
N VAL A 52 -1.06 4.43 -5.95
CA VAL A 52 -1.42 3.54 -7.05
C VAL A 52 -2.94 3.52 -7.11
N ASP A 53 -3.52 3.93 -8.25
CA ASP A 53 -4.97 3.90 -8.46
C ASP A 53 -5.49 2.47 -8.74
N GLY A 54 -6.80 2.29 -8.80
CA GLY A 54 -7.43 0.99 -9.14
C GLY A 54 -7.11 0.48 -10.56
N ASN A 55 -6.57 1.32 -11.45
CA ASN A 55 -6.06 0.90 -12.77
C ASN A 55 -4.58 0.51 -12.71
N GLY A 56 -3.94 0.67 -11.56
CA GLY A 56 -2.55 0.38 -11.33
C GLY A 56 -1.58 1.49 -11.74
N ASN A 57 -2.05 2.70 -12.07
CA ASN A 57 -1.19 3.84 -12.38
C ASN A 57 -0.66 4.47 -11.10
N MET A 58 0.63 4.82 -11.11
CA MET A 58 1.28 5.45 -9.97
C MET A 58 1.39 6.96 -10.18
N SER A 59 1.04 7.75 -9.17
CA SER A 59 1.12 9.22 -9.18
C SER A 59 1.48 9.80 -7.81
N GLN A 60 1.87 11.07 -7.80
CA GLN A 60 2.05 11.85 -6.57
C GLN A 60 0.76 12.59 -6.26
N GLN A 61 0.32 12.55 -5.00
CA GLN A 61 -0.85 13.26 -4.52
C GLN A 61 -0.57 13.93 -3.17
N VAL A 62 -1.37 14.94 -2.86
CA VAL A 62 -1.33 15.65 -1.58
C VAL A 62 -2.70 15.52 -0.96
N PHE A 63 -2.73 15.06 0.29
CA PHE A 63 -3.97 14.86 1.04
C PHE A 63 -4.06 15.82 2.21
N PRO A 64 -5.26 16.35 2.52
CA PRO A 64 -5.50 17.01 3.80
C PRO A 64 -5.17 16.06 4.96
N TYR A 65 -4.54 16.59 6.00
CA TYR A 65 -4.14 15.85 7.19
C TYR A 65 -4.48 16.64 8.45
N ASN A 66 -5.09 15.96 9.41
CA ASN A 66 -5.40 16.50 10.72
C ASN A 66 -4.37 15.94 11.73
N PRO A 67 -3.38 16.73 12.18
CA PRO A 67 -2.36 16.23 13.11
C PRO A 67 -2.91 15.95 14.51
N GLN A 68 -4.05 16.55 14.90
CA GLN A 68 -4.69 16.29 16.19
C GLN A 68 -5.35 14.92 16.23
N THR A 69 -5.97 14.49 15.12
CA THR A 69 -6.62 13.17 15.02
C THR A 69 -5.76 12.12 14.30
N GLN A 70 -4.61 12.52 13.72
CA GLN A 70 -3.74 11.67 12.91
C GLN A 70 -4.45 11.06 11.70
N GLU A 71 -5.39 11.79 11.11
CA GLU A 71 -6.22 11.33 10.00
C GLU A 71 -5.85 12.06 8.71
N ALA A 72 -5.72 11.31 7.62
CA ALA A 72 -5.61 11.84 6.27
C ALA A 72 -6.91 11.61 5.51
N ASP A 73 -7.48 12.67 4.94
CA ASP A 73 -8.63 12.57 4.03
C ASP A 73 -8.13 12.18 2.64
N VAL A 74 -8.45 10.96 2.25
CA VAL A 74 -8.07 10.34 0.98
C VAL A 74 -9.26 10.12 0.07
N GLY A 75 -10.37 10.85 0.25
CA GLY A 75 -11.58 10.70 -0.60
C GLY A 75 -11.34 10.94 -2.10
N ASN A 76 -10.23 11.58 -2.48
CA ASN A 76 -9.82 11.75 -3.87
C ASN A 76 -8.98 10.57 -4.42
N ALA A 77 -8.53 9.65 -3.57
CA ALA A 77 -7.84 8.44 -4.00
C ALA A 77 -8.87 7.48 -4.58
N SER A 78 -8.72 7.11 -5.85
CA SER A 78 -9.58 6.11 -6.47
C SER A 78 -9.27 4.73 -5.86
N GLY A 79 -10.13 4.28 -4.95
CA GLY A 79 -10.15 2.90 -4.49
C GLY A 79 -10.37 1.91 -5.64
N GLY A 80 -10.15 0.64 -5.37
CA GLY A 80 -10.29 -0.43 -6.36
C GLY A 80 -9.20 -1.48 -6.24
N ASP A 81 -9.36 -2.58 -6.96
CA ASP A 81 -8.41 -3.68 -6.95
C ASP A 81 -7.01 -3.15 -7.33
N ASN A 82 -6.01 -3.44 -6.50
CA ASN A 82 -4.61 -2.97 -6.62
C ASN A 82 -4.32 -1.54 -6.14
N ALA A 83 -5.32 -0.78 -5.68
CA ALA A 83 -5.09 0.56 -5.17
C ALA A 83 -4.28 0.54 -3.87
N SER A 84 -3.33 1.45 -3.73
CA SER A 84 -2.49 1.58 -2.53
C SER A 84 -2.02 3.00 -2.33
N ILE A 85 -1.82 3.41 -1.09
CA ILE A 85 -1.31 4.73 -0.73
C ILE A 85 -0.06 4.53 0.11
N TYR A 86 0.99 5.29 -0.18
CA TYR A 86 2.19 5.37 0.65
C TYR A 86 2.41 6.82 1.07
N PHE A 87 2.22 7.11 2.36
CA PHE A 87 2.48 8.43 2.92
C PHE A 87 3.97 8.58 3.20
N THR A 88 4.63 9.45 2.44
CA THR A 88 6.11 9.53 2.47
C THR A 88 6.65 10.12 3.76
N LEU A 89 5.87 10.97 4.43
CA LEU A 89 6.27 11.60 5.68
C LEU A 89 6.31 10.59 6.85
N PHE A 90 5.33 9.70 6.91
CA PHE A 90 5.20 8.70 7.98
C PHE A 90 5.85 7.37 7.62
N MET A 91 6.24 7.20 6.36
CA MET A 91 6.75 5.95 5.81
C MET A 91 5.75 4.80 5.97
N MET A 92 4.45 5.11 5.86
CA MET A 92 3.37 4.16 6.06
C MET A 92 2.63 3.88 4.75
N GLY A 93 2.49 2.59 4.44
CA GLY A 93 1.66 2.11 3.35
C GLY A 93 0.24 1.80 3.81
N PHE A 94 -0.69 1.77 2.87
CA PHE A 94 -2.06 1.27 3.00
C PHE A 94 -2.47 0.63 1.67
N MET A 95 -3.24 -0.46 1.73
CA MET A 95 -3.77 -1.14 0.55
C MET A 95 -5.30 -1.09 0.59
N TRP A 96 -5.93 -0.88 -0.56
CA TRP A 96 -7.37 -1.02 -0.68
C TRP A 96 -7.74 -2.50 -0.59
N TRP A 97 -8.60 -2.85 0.37
CA TRP A 97 -9.03 -4.20 0.61
C TRP A 97 -10.45 -4.21 1.17
N ASP A 98 -11.35 -4.91 0.47
CA ASP A 98 -12.75 -5.11 0.87
C ASP A 98 -13.49 -3.81 1.26
N GLY A 99 -13.25 -2.73 0.52
CA GLY A 99 -13.90 -1.44 0.76
C GLY A 99 -13.18 -0.54 1.77
N TYR A 100 -11.99 -0.91 2.25
CA TYR A 100 -11.26 -0.16 3.26
C TYR A 100 -9.78 0.01 2.93
N TRP A 101 -9.17 1.07 3.47
CA TRP A 101 -7.72 1.26 3.46
C TRP A 101 -7.10 0.50 4.65
N VAL A 102 -6.44 -0.61 4.35
CA VAL A 102 -5.86 -1.52 5.35
C VAL A 102 -4.35 -1.32 5.45
N GLY A 103 -3.84 -1.14 6.67
CA GLY A 103 -2.42 -0.99 6.97
C GLY A 103 -1.68 -2.34 7.11
N HIS A 104 -0.38 -2.26 7.37
CA HIS A 104 0.49 -3.45 7.47
C HIS A 104 0.02 -4.49 8.50
N ASN A 105 -0.42 -4.04 9.68
CA ASN A 105 -0.92 -4.89 10.76
C ASN A 105 -2.27 -5.55 10.44
N GLY A 106 -2.85 -5.29 9.28
CA GLY A 106 -4.15 -5.82 8.87
C GLY A 106 -5.31 -5.06 9.46
N SER A 107 -5.11 -3.86 10.02
CA SER A 107 -6.21 -3.03 10.50
C SER A 107 -6.61 -1.94 9.52
N TYR A 108 -7.88 -1.59 9.52
CA TYR A 108 -8.44 -0.39 8.90
C TYR A 108 -9.28 0.40 9.90
N TRP A 109 -9.43 1.69 9.64
CA TRP A 109 -10.28 2.58 10.42
C TRP A 109 -11.71 2.54 9.88
N ASN A 110 -12.70 2.29 10.75
CA ASN A 110 -14.11 2.34 10.37
C ASN A 110 -14.83 3.65 10.78
N GLY A 111 -14.06 4.68 11.14
CA GLY A 111 -14.56 5.94 11.69
C GLY A 111 -14.62 5.99 13.23
N HIS A 112 -14.46 4.87 13.92
CA HIS A 112 -14.59 4.80 15.38
C HIS A 112 -13.48 3.97 16.05
N THR A 113 -13.06 2.89 15.42
CA THR A 113 -12.02 2.00 15.95
C THR A 113 -11.27 1.32 14.80
N ASN A 114 -10.11 0.77 15.13
CA ASN A 114 -9.37 -0.10 14.23
C ASN A 114 -10.01 -1.49 14.22
N VAL A 115 -10.38 -1.93 13.03
CA VAL A 115 -10.94 -3.26 12.78
C VAL A 115 -9.92 -4.06 11.98
N TYR A 116 -9.72 -5.33 12.35
CA TYR A 116 -8.77 -6.21 11.67
C TYR A 116 -9.44 -6.99 10.56
N VAL A 117 -8.77 -7.10 9.42
CA VAL A 117 -9.23 -7.93 8.30
C VAL A 117 -9.31 -9.39 8.75
N ASN A 118 -10.37 -10.08 8.36
CA ASN A 118 -10.53 -11.51 8.60
C ASN A 118 -9.74 -12.32 7.56
N ASN A 119 -8.42 -12.13 7.50
CA ASN A 119 -7.53 -12.82 6.59
C ASN A 119 -6.25 -13.26 7.30
N VAL A 120 -6.15 -14.55 7.60
CA VAL A 120 -4.99 -15.16 8.28
C VAL A 120 -3.68 -15.04 7.50
N ASN A 121 -3.75 -14.78 6.19
CA ASN A 121 -2.61 -14.61 5.31
C ASN A 121 -2.30 -13.15 4.99
N TRP A 122 -2.89 -12.19 5.73
CA TRP A 122 -2.71 -10.76 5.46
C TRP A 122 -1.23 -10.35 5.37
N ASN A 123 -0.41 -10.76 6.33
CA ASN A 123 1.02 -10.41 6.33
C ASN A 123 1.74 -10.91 5.06
N ASN A 124 1.41 -12.11 4.59
CA ASN A 124 1.97 -12.66 3.35
C ASN A 124 1.49 -11.86 2.13
N HIS A 125 0.20 -11.51 2.09
CA HIS A 125 -0.39 -10.70 1.03
C HIS A 125 0.26 -9.32 0.95
N TRP A 126 0.34 -8.63 2.09
CA TRP A 126 1.02 -7.35 2.26
C TRP A 126 2.47 -7.42 1.77
N ASN A 127 3.25 -8.36 2.32
CA ASN A 127 4.66 -8.47 2.00
C ASN A 127 4.86 -8.73 0.51
N ASN A 128 4.09 -9.65 -0.07
CA ASN A 128 4.15 -9.93 -1.51
C ASN A 128 3.83 -8.68 -2.35
N TYR A 129 2.78 -7.93 -1.98
CA TYR A 129 2.42 -6.71 -2.69
C TYR A 129 3.53 -5.67 -2.65
N TRP A 130 4.02 -5.30 -1.45
CA TRP A 130 4.99 -4.24 -1.29
C TRP A 130 6.39 -4.60 -1.81
N HIS A 131 6.79 -5.87 -1.72
CA HIS A 131 8.10 -6.32 -2.22
C HIS A 131 8.12 -6.54 -3.73
N ASN A 132 7.00 -6.93 -4.33
CA ASN A 132 6.96 -7.28 -5.76
C ASN A 132 6.19 -6.23 -6.56
N THR A 133 4.88 -6.12 -6.35
CA THR A 133 3.99 -5.28 -7.14
C THR A 133 4.30 -3.80 -7.01
N TRP A 134 4.40 -3.29 -5.78
CA TRP A 134 4.74 -1.89 -5.53
C TRP A 134 6.10 -1.54 -6.11
N ASN A 135 7.11 -2.38 -5.86
CA ASN A 135 8.46 -2.16 -6.36
C ASN A 135 8.54 -2.11 -7.88
N GLN A 136 7.83 -3.00 -8.56
CA GLN A 136 7.76 -2.97 -10.02
C GLN A 136 7.15 -1.64 -10.51
N LYS A 137 6.03 -1.22 -9.91
CA LYS A 137 5.36 0.03 -10.26
C LYS A 137 6.23 1.25 -9.97
N TRP A 138 6.89 1.29 -8.81
CA TRP A 138 7.81 2.34 -8.42
C TRP A 138 8.98 2.44 -9.40
N ASN A 139 9.61 1.32 -9.75
CA ASN A 139 10.73 1.32 -10.69
C ASN A 139 10.32 1.88 -12.06
N ASN A 140 9.12 1.53 -12.55
CA ASN A 140 8.59 2.08 -13.80
C ASN A 140 8.36 3.59 -13.69
N TYR A 141 7.68 4.02 -12.63
CA TYR A 141 7.39 5.43 -12.37
C TYR A 141 8.68 6.25 -12.19
N TYR A 142 9.62 5.76 -11.37
CA TYR A 142 10.93 6.36 -11.16
C TYR A 142 11.69 6.52 -12.46
N ASN A 143 11.76 5.49 -13.30
CA ASN A 143 12.50 5.55 -14.57
C ASN A 143 11.92 6.57 -15.55
N GLN A 144 10.61 6.81 -15.52
CA GLN A 144 9.95 7.85 -16.32
C GLN A 144 10.28 9.28 -15.82
N HIS A 145 10.52 9.44 -14.52
CA HIS A 145 10.65 10.77 -13.89
C HIS A 145 12.06 11.12 -13.40
N ARG A 146 13.01 10.17 -13.33
CA ARG A 146 14.33 10.37 -12.71
C ARG A 146 15.18 11.49 -13.33
N ASN A 147 14.93 11.82 -14.60
CA ASN A 147 15.63 12.89 -15.30
C ASN A 147 14.93 14.26 -15.16
N ASN A 148 13.74 14.31 -14.57
CA ASN A 148 13.03 15.56 -14.32
C ASN A 148 13.67 16.26 -13.10
N PRO A 149 14.20 17.49 -13.25
CA PRO A 149 14.86 18.21 -12.16
C PRO A 149 13.95 18.49 -10.97
N ASN A 150 12.64 18.58 -11.22
CA ASN A 150 11.61 18.86 -10.21
C ASN A 150 11.04 17.58 -9.57
N PHE A 151 11.55 16.40 -9.91
CA PHE A 151 11.10 15.16 -9.29
C PHE A 151 11.68 15.04 -7.87
N PRO A 152 10.84 15.13 -6.80
CA PRO A 152 11.34 15.20 -5.43
C PRO A 152 12.03 13.90 -4.99
N TYR A 153 11.75 12.79 -5.67
CA TYR A 153 12.26 11.47 -5.33
C TYR A 153 13.38 10.98 -6.26
N ARG A 154 14.06 11.88 -6.99
CA ARG A 154 15.14 11.52 -7.94
C ARG A 154 16.27 10.66 -7.34
N ASN A 155 16.50 10.76 -6.04
CA ASN A 155 17.51 9.97 -5.31
C ASN A 155 16.96 8.68 -4.67
N HIS A 156 15.67 8.37 -4.81
CA HIS A 156 14.99 7.25 -4.17
C HIS A 156 14.71 6.15 -5.19
N LYS A 157 15.75 5.49 -5.71
CA LYS A 157 15.57 4.39 -6.67
C LYS A 157 14.75 3.22 -6.08
N SER A 158 14.80 3.06 -4.76
CA SER A 158 14.01 2.09 -3.99
C SER A 158 13.35 2.81 -2.81
N TRP A 159 12.18 2.31 -2.39
CA TRP A 159 11.56 2.72 -1.14
C TRP A 159 11.87 1.70 -0.04
N PRO A 160 12.19 2.14 1.19
CA PRO A 160 12.32 1.24 2.31
C PRO A 160 11.04 0.42 2.50
N HIS A 161 11.19 -0.90 2.58
CA HIS A 161 10.08 -1.86 2.77
C HIS A 161 9.65 -2.00 4.22
N HIS A 162 9.86 -0.99 5.07
CA HIS A 162 9.45 -1.03 6.47
C HIS A 162 7.93 -0.87 6.59
N SER A 163 7.20 -1.88 6.10
CA SER A 163 6.25 -2.68 6.87
C SER A 163 5.61 -2.01 8.08
N GLY A 164 4.96 -0.86 7.92
CA GLY A 164 4.04 -0.23 8.88
C GLY A 164 4.44 -0.27 10.37
N GLN A 165 5.73 -0.37 10.66
CA GLN A 165 6.32 -0.36 11.97
C GLN A 165 7.41 0.70 11.85
N LEU A 166 7.22 1.80 12.58
CA LEU A 166 8.30 2.74 12.80
C LEU A 166 9.54 1.97 13.24
N PRO A 167 10.76 2.44 12.90
CA PRO A 167 11.97 1.89 13.47
C PRO A 167 11.85 1.90 15.00
N SER A 168 11.71 0.73 15.60
CA SER A 168 11.92 0.58 17.04
C SER A 168 13.41 0.74 17.26
N HIS A 169 13.87 1.98 17.46
CA HIS A 169 15.27 2.28 17.76
C HIS A 169 15.74 1.77 19.14
N ASN A 170 15.02 0.84 19.78
CA ASN A 170 15.35 0.29 21.08
C ASN A 170 15.79 -1.19 21.07
N HIS A 171 16.09 -1.78 19.92
CA HIS A 171 16.94 -2.97 19.91
C HIS A 171 18.38 -2.54 19.61
N PRO A 172 19.28 -2.48 20.60
CA PRO A 172 20.69 -2.44 20.27
C PRO A 172 20.98 -3.68 19.42
N HIS A 173 21.49 -3.45 18.21
CA HIS A 173 22.13 -4.49 17.42
C HIS A 173 23.32 -5.01 18.24
N SER A 174 23.09 -6.09 18.98
CA SER A 174 24.17 -6.93 19.49
C SER A 174 24.85 -7.56 18.28
N HIS A 175 25.86 -6.88 17.76
CA HIS A 175 26.87 -7.51 16.92
C HIS A 175 27.68 -8.46 17.81
N ASP A 176 27.14 -9.65 18.06
CA ASP A 176 27.94 -10.74 18.57
C ASP A 176 28.47 -11.55 17.39
N HIS A 177 29.66 -11.15 16.94
CA HIS A 177 30.53 -11.97 16.10
C HIS A 177 31.16 -13.06 16.97
N SER A 178 30.41 -14.10 17.29
CA SER A 178 30.95 -15.33 17.84
C SER A 178 30.80 -16.46 16.82
N HIS A 179 31.82 -16.57 15.97
CA HIS A 179 32.20 -17.84 15.35
C HIS A 179 32.54 -18.84 16.47
N PRO A 180 31.98 -20.06 16.47
CA PRO A 180 32.66 -21.21 17.02
C PRO A 180 33.38 -21.89 15.87
N GLN A 181 34.65 -21.51 15.64
CA GLN A 181 35.61 -22.46 15.10
C GLN A 181 36.05 -23.32 16.27
N ASP A 182 35.50 -24.53 16.35
CA ASP A 182 36.10 -25.59 17.15
C ASP A 182 36.71 -26.63 16.23
N HIS A 183 37.97 -26.93 16.50
CA HIS A 183 38.83 -27.81 15.73
C HIS A 183 38.62 -29.26 16.19
N GLY A 184 38.29 -30.15 15.26
CA GLY A 184 38.11 -31.58 15.51
C GLY A 184 38.56 -32.46 14.34
N GLN A 185 39.88 -32.54 14.18
CA GLN A 185 40.73 -33.55 13.52
C GLN A 185 40.18 -34.69 12.62
N LEU A 186 40.88 -34.84 11.48
CA LEU A 186 41.31 -36.07 10.78
C LEU A 186 40.27 -37.12 10.31
N HIS A 187 40.11 -37.29 8.98
CA HIS A 187 40.79 -38.34 8.21
C HIS A 187 40.33 -38.39 6.72
N ASP A 188 41.34 -38.52 5.85
CA ASP A 188 41.40 -39.25 4.57
C ASP A 188 40.72 -38.72 3.29
N HIS A 189 41.59 -38.26 2.37
CA HIS A 189 41.40 -38.26 0.92
C HIS A 189 41.41 -39.70 0.37
N PRO A 190 40.68 -40.00 -0.73
CA PRO A 190 41.32 -39.86 -2.05
C PRO A 190 40.42 -39.34 -3.18
N HIS A 191 41.04 -38.55 -4.05
CA HIS A 191 40.64 -38.37 -5.45
C HIS A 191 40.90 -39.69 -6.22
N PRO A 192 40.12 -40.01 -7.27
CA PRO A 192 40.72 -39.89 -8.61
C PRO A 192 39.76 -39.46 -9.75
N GLN A 193 40.26 -38.53 -10.55
CA GLN A 193 40.42 -38.55 -12.02
C GLN A 193 39.41 -39.28 -12.96
N SER A 194 38.83 -38.46 -13.86
CA SER A 194 38.66 -38.61 -15.35
C SER A 194 37.77 -39.69 -16.00
N ARG A 195 36.63 -39.22 -16.59
CA ARG A 195 36.02 -39.43 -17.96
C ARG A 195 36.41 -40.65 -18.85
N PRO A 196 35.61 -41.12 -19.87
CA PRO A 196 34.56 -40.39 -20.65
C PRO A 196 33.31 -41.19 -21.17
N GLN A 197 32.38 -40.42 -21.76
CA GLN A 197 31.50 -40.68 -22.94
C GLN A 197 30.62 -41.94 -23.06
N ASN A 198 29.30 -41.71 -23.21
CA ASN A 198 28.55 -42.19 -24.39
C ASN A 198 27.25 -41.39 -24.59
N ARG A 199 27.21 -40.57 -25.65
CA ARG A 199 26.00 -39.94 -26.20
C ARG A 199 25.71 -40.60 -27.55
N PRO A 200 24.52 -41.17 -27.79
CA PRO A 200 24.12 -41.55 -29.13
C PRO A 200 23.69 -40.31 -29.94
N HIS A 201 24.19 -40.21 -31.17
CA HIS A 201 23.71 -39.28 -32.20
C HIS A 201 22.29 -39.66 -32.68
N PRO A 202 21.51 -38.68 -33.19
CA PRO A 202 20.23 -38.94 -33.83
C PRO A 202 20.42 -39.42 -35.28
N LYS A 203 19.56 -40.34 -35.72
CA LYS A 203 19.37 -40.64 -37.15
C LYS A 203 18.67 -39.45 -37.82
N ARG A 204 19.26 -38.93 -38.90
CA ARG A 204 18.57 -38.11 -39.90
C ARG A 204 18.21 -39.01 -41.09
N ASN A 205 17.04 -38.75 -41.68
CA ASN A 205 16.78 -38.98 -43.10
C ASN A 205 17.48 -37.89 -43.92
#